data_AF-A0A1X0I3N2-F1
#
_entry.id   AF-A0A1X0I3N2-F1
#
_cell.length_a   1.000
_cell.length_b   1.000
_cell.length_c   1.000
_cell.angle_alpha   90.00
_cell.angle_beta   90.00
_cell.angle_gamma   90.00
#
_symmetry.space_group_name_H-M   'P 1'
#
loop_
_entity.id
_entity.type
_entity.pdbx_description
1 polymer ?
#
loop_
_entity_poly.entity_id
_entity_poly.type
_entity_poly.pdbx_seq_one_letter_code
_entity_poly.pdbx_strand_id
1 'polypeptide(L)' 'AVQGSVVATYMHGPCLARNPELADLLLGKVVGELAPLELPEVELLRRERLAAR' A
#
# COMPACT_ATOMS: atom_id res chain seq x y z
N ALA A 1 4.51 -10.16 -8.56
CA ALA A 1 5.68 -10.04 -9.47
C ALA A 1 5.85 -8.58 -9.86
N VAL A 2 7.09 -8.14 -10.14
CA VAL A 2 7.38 -6.78 -10.62
C VAL A 2 8.16 -6.91 -11.93
N GLN A 3 7.74 -6.18 -12.96
CA GLN A 3 8.43 -6.10 -14.25
C GLN A 3 8.45 -4.64 -14.74
N GLY A 4 9.60 -3.99 -14.63
CA GLY A 4 9.71 -2.56 -14.94
C GLY A 4 8.80 -1.71 -14.06
N SER A 5 7.84 -1.02 -14.68
CA SER A 5 6.81 -0.22 -13.99
C SER A 5 5.54 -1.01 -13.65
N VAL A 6 5.48 -2.31 -13.96
CA VAL A 6 4.29 -3.15 -13.77
C VAL A 6 4.41 -3.91 -12.45
N VAL A 7 3.38 -3.81 -11.60
CA VAL A 7 3.23 -4.57 -10.36
C VAL A 7 2.00 -5.47 -10.47
N ALA A 8 2.18 -6.78 -10.30
CA ALA A 8 1.10 -7.76 -10.26
C ALA A 8 1.01 -8.41 -8.88
N THR A 9 -0.20 -8.45 -8.30
CA THR A 9 -0.46 -8.95 -6.95
C THR A 9 -1.80 -9.70 -6.88
N TYR A 10 -1.89 -10.67 -5.96
CA TYR A 10 -3.14 -11.34 -5.59
C TYR A 10 -3.88 -10.62 -4.44
N MET A 11 -3.28 -9.56 -3.88
CA MET A 11 -4.00 -8.68 -2.96
C MET A 11 -5.23 -8.11 -3.66
N HIS A 12 -6.37 -8.16 -2.98
CA HIS A 12 -7.66 -7.73 -3.50
C HIS A 12 -8.37 -6.83 -2.50
N GLY A 13 -9.56 -6.33 -2.87
CA GLY A 13 -10.26 -5.31 -2.09
C GLY A 13 -9.55 -3.95 -2.19
N PRO A 14 -9.59 -3.11 -1.13
CA PRO A 14 -8.96 -1.79 -1.13
C PRO A 14 -7.43 -1.90 -0.95
N CYS A 15 -6.74 -2.55 -1.89
CA CYS A 15 -5.33 -2.91 -1.80
C CYS A 15 -4.42 -1.69 -1.59
N LEU A 16 -4.61 -0.60 -2.34
CA LEU A 16 -3.75 0.59 -2.21
C LEU A 16 -4.02 1.34 -0.89
N ALA A 17 -5.28 1.53 -0.52
CA ALA A 17 -5.63 2.21 0.73
C ALA A 17 -5.13 1.46 1.98
N ARG A 18 -5.02 0.13 1.92
CA ARG A 18 -4.45 -0.68 3.01
C ARG A 18 -2.93 -0.82 2.98
N ASN A 19 -2.27 -0.33 1.93
CA ASN A 19 -0.83 -0.39 1.75
C ASN A 19 -0.34 0.98 1.18
N PRO A 20 -0.39 2.05 2.00
CA PRO A 20 -0.07 3.40 1.55
C PRO A 20 1.34 3.52 0.95
N GLU A 21 2.31 2.75 1.45
CA GLU A 21 3.66 2.74 0.91
C GLU A 21 3.72 2.18 -0.52
N LEU A 22 2.84 1.23 -0.86
CA LEU A 22 2.69 0.74 -2.23
C LEU A 22 2.01 1.80 -3.12
N ALA A 23 1.05 2.54 -2.59
CA ALA A 23 0.43 3.65 -3.30
C ALA A 23 1.46 4.75 -3.61
N ASP A 24 2.27 5.13 -2.62
CA ASP A 24 3.32 6.14 -2.78
C ASP A 24 4.38 5.71 -3.79
N LEU A 25 4.78 4.43 -3.78
CA LEU A 25 5.71 3.89 -4.78
C LEU A 25 5.16 4.03 -6.21
N LEU A 26 3.86 3.85 -6.41
CA LEU A 26 3.22 3.95 -7.73
C LEU A 26 3.00 5.39 -8.15
N LEU A 27 2.46 6.22 -7.25
CA LEU A 27 2.18 7.63 -7.51
C LEU A 27 3.47 8.43 -7.68
N GLY A 28 4.47 8.18 -6.85
CA GLY A 28 5.73 8.92 -6.86
C GLY A 28 6.56 8.74 -8.14
N LYS A 29 6.28 7.69 -8.93
CA LYS A 29 6.85 7.54 -10.29
C LYS A 29 6.37 8.64 -11.25
N VAL A 30 5.21 9.25 -10.97
CA VAL A 30 4.58 10.26 -11.83
C VAL A 30 4.70 11.65 -11.21
N VAL A 31 4.45 11.78 -9.90
CA VAL A 31 4.36 13.08 -9.24
C VAL A 31 5.58 13.46 -8.40
N GLY A 32 6.54 12.54 -8.21
CA GLY A 32 7.71 12.75 -7.35
C GLY A 32 7.46 12.41 -5.89
N GLU A 33 8.26 12.99 -5.00
CA GLU A 33 8.20 12.71 -3.56
C GLU A 33 6.86 13.12 -2.95
N LEU A 34 6.30 12.27 -2.10
CA LEU A 34 5.03 12.47 -1.41
C LEU A 34 5.29 12.67 0.07
N ALA A 35 4.58 13.63 0.68
CA ALA A 35 4.64 13.85 2.12
C ALA A 35 4.05 12.63 2.87
N PRO A 36 4.66 12.19 3.98
CA PRO A 36 4.14 11.09 4.78
C PRO A 36 2.70 11.33 5.24
N LEU A 37 1.87 10.29 5.19
CA LEU A 37 0.52 10.31 5.73
C LEU A 37 0.48 9.60 7.09
N GLU A 38 -0.07 10.26 8.10
CA GLU A 38 -0.36 9.62 9.39
C GLU A 38 -1.69 8.86 9.29
N LEU A 39 -1.60 7.54 9.14
CA LEU A 39 -2.74 6.64 8.95
C LEU A 39 -2.74 5.54 10.02
N PRO A 40 -3.05 5.85 11.30
CA PRO A 40 -3.03 4.86 12.38
C PRO A 40 -3.98 3.69 12.15
N GLU A 41 -5.06 3.88 11.37
CA GLU A 41 -6.02 2.84 11.03
C GLU A 41 -5.41 1.75 10.15
N VAL A 42 -4.44 2.09 9.28
CA VAL A 42 -3.74 1.09 8.44
C VAL A 42 -2.99 0.11 9.32
N GLU A 43 -2.32 0.61 10.36
CA GLU A 43 -1.59 -0.22 11.31
C GLU A 43 -2.54 -1.06 12.16
N LEU A 44 -3.67 -0.50 12.60
CA LEU A 44 -4.72 -1.26 13.29
C LEU A 44 -5.26 -2.41 12.43
N LEU A 45 -5.67 -2.13 11.19
CA LEU A 45 -6.19 -3.13 10.26
C LEU A 45 -5.15 -4.21 9.94
N ARG A 46 -3.87 -3.85 9.88
CA ARG A 46 -2.77 -4.80 9.70
C ARG A 46 -2.66 -5.74 10.90
N ARG A 47 -2.75 -5.23 12.14
CA ARG A 47 -2.74 -6.03 13.37
C ARG A 47 -3.94 -6.96 13.44
N GLU A 48 -5.14 -6.46 13.17
CA GLU A 48 -6.37 -7.27 13.14
C GLU A 48 -6.24 -8.45 12.16
N ARG A 49 -5.74 -8.20 10.94
CA ARG A 49 -5.50 -9.26 9.95
C ARG A 49 -4.50 -10.30 10.44
N LEU A 50 -3.45 -9.90 11.13
CA LEU A 50 -2.43 -10.82 11.66
C LEU A 50 -2.95 -11.63 12.86
N ALA A 51 -3.85 -11.05 13.66
CA ALA A 51 -4.49 -11.71 14.79
C ALA A 51 -5.61 -12.69 14.38
N ALA A 52 -6.29 -12.44 13.26
CA ALA A 52 -7.37 -13.30 12.75
C ALA A 52 -6.89 -14.62 12.10
N ARG A 53 -5.67 -15.07 12.42
CA ARG A 53 -5.01 -16.22 11.80
C ARG A 53 -5.10 -17.48 12.65
#